data_AF-A0A258AQF1-F1
#
_entry.id   AF-A0A258AQF1-F1
#
_cell.length_a   1.000
_cell.length_b   1.000
_cell.length_c   1.000
_cell.angle_alpha   90.00
_cell.angle_beta   90.00
_cell.angle_gamma   90.00
#
_symmetry.space_group_name_H-M   'P 1'
#
loop_
_entity.id
_entity.type
_entity.pdbx_description
1 polymer ?
#
loop_
_entity_poly.entity_id
_entity_poly.type
_entity_poly.pdbx_seq_one_letter_code
_entity_poly.pdbx_strand_id
1 'polypeptide(L)' 'MASLDLGASKIGCFILKPEGARQADQSIRIAGVGYVQSRGLRAGNIIDMDAASQAIGQAVVGQRG' A
#
# COMPACT_ATOMS: atom_id res chain seq x y z
N MET A 1 4.28 -8.67 -4.83
CA MET A 1 4.95 -7.59 -4.06
C MET A 1 3.94 -6.48 -3.79
N ALA A 2 4.23 -5.56 -2.89
CA ALA A 2 3.36 -4.41 -2.63
C ALA A 2 4.19 -3.14 -2.48
N SER A 3 3.64 -2.01 -2.94
CA SER A 3 4.17 -0.67 -2.67
C SER A 3 3.17 0.08 -1.80
N LEU A 4 3.66 0.78 -0.76
CA LEU A 4 2.86 1.58 0.15
C LEU A 4 3.28 3.05 0.05
N ASP A 5 2.30 3.94 -0.11
CA ASP A 5 2.47 5.38 0.01
C ASP A 5 1.85 5.84 1.34
N LEU A 6 2.66 6.46 2.21
CA LEU A 6 2.28 6.88 3.55
C LEU A 6 2.23 8.41 3.64
N GLY A 7 1.21 9.00 3.03
CA GLY A 7 0.94 10.42 3.15
C GLY A 7 0.31 10.78 4.49
N ALA A 8 0.46 12.03 4.93
CA ALA A 8 -0.21 12.51 6.14
C ALA A 8 -1.75 12.52 6.03
N SER A 9 -2.30 12.51 4.80
CA SER A 9 -3.75 12.53 4.54
C SER A 9 -4.30 11.21 3.98
N LYS A 10 -3.49 10.46 3.23
CA LYS A 10 -3.89 9.20 2.59
C LYS A 10 -2.80 8.15 2.73
N ILE A 11 -3.21 6.91 3.01
CA ILE A 11 -2.37 5.73 2.85
C ILE A 11 -2.84 4.99 1.59
N GLY A 12 -1.94 4.77 0.63
CA GLY A 12 -2.20 4.02 -0.59
C GLY A 12 -1.41 2.72 -0.64
N CYS A 13 -1.95 1.68 -1.27
CA CYS A 13 -1.32 0.38 -1.47
C CYS A 13 -1.54 -0.10 -2.91
N PHE A 14 -0.46 -0.52 -3.58
CA PHE A 14 -0.50 -1.17 -4.88
C PHE A 14 0.00 -2.61 -4.74
N ILE A 15 -0.81 -3.59 -5.10
CA ILE A 15 -0.38 -4.98 -5.20
C ILE A 15 0.13 -5.21 -6.61
N LEU A 16 1.37 -5.65 -6.71
CA LEU A 16 2.04 -5.84 -7.96
C LEU A 16 2.33 -7.32 -8.18
N LYS A 17 2.03 -7.80 -9.39
CA LYS A 17 2.37 -9.14 -9.86
C LYS A 17 3.48 -9.00 -10.91
N PRO A 18 4.59 -9.76 -10.77
CA PRO A 18 5.54 -9.91 -11.86
C PRO A 18 4.82 -10.39 -13.13
N GLU A 19 5.21 -9.86 -14.26
CA GLU A 19 4.75 -10.26 -15.59
C GLU A 19 5.98 -10.58 -16.45
N GLY A 20 5.78 -11.26 -17.58
CA GLY A 20 6.87 -11.71 -18.45
C GLY A 20 7.15 -13.22 -18.33
N ALA A 21 7.39 -13.85 -19.47
CA ALA A 21 7.67 -15.28 -19.56
C ALA A 21 9.17 -15.60 -19.39
N ARG A 22 10.04 -14.59 -19.56
CA ARG A 22 11.49 -14.72 -19.45
C ARG A 22 11.98 -13.94 -18.24
N GLN A 23 13.01 -14.48 -17.59
CA GLN A 23 13.62 -13.85 -16.41
C GLN A 23 14.27 -12.47 -16.70
N ALA A 24 14.54 -12.16 -17.98
CA ALA A 24 15.03 -10.84 -18.41
C ALA A 24 13.90 -9.78 -18.51
N ASP A 25 12.63 -10.21 -18.60
CA ASP A 25 11.50 -9.31 -18.64
C ASP A 25 11.22 -8.86 -17.21
N GLN A 26 11.70 -7.68 -16.84
CA GLN A 26 11.43 -7.05 -15.53
C GLN A 26 10.06 -6.35 -15.51
N SER A 27 9.07 -6.90 -16.20
CA SER A 27 7.75 -6.29 -16.26
C SER A 27 6.94 -6.61 -15.00
N ILE A 28 6.18 -5.61 -14.54
CA ILE A 28 5.37 -5.70 -13.34
C ILE A 28 4.03 -5.07 -13.69
N ARG A 29 2.94 -5.78 -13.38
CA ARG A 29 1.58 -5.24 -13.51
C ARG A 29 0.96 -4.99 -12.16
N ILE A 30 0.08 -3.98 -12.11
CA ILE A 30 -0.79 -3.75 -10.96
C ILE A 30 -1.90 -4.82 -10.98
N ALA A 31 -2.03 -5.55 -9.89
CA ALA A 31 -3.04 -6.58 -9.66
C ALA A 31 -4.15 -6.13 -8.71
N GLY A 32 -3.90 -5.06 -7.93
CA GLY A 32 -4.88 -4.50 -7.00
C GLY A 32 -4.41 -3.14 -6.46
N VAL A 33 -5.36 -2.31 -6.06
CA VAL A 33 -5.12 -1.00 -5.44
C VAL A 33 -6.06 -0.85 -4.23
N GLY A 34 -5.52 -0.38 -3.11
CA GLY A 34 -6.31 -0.04 -1.93
C GLY A 34 -5.85 1.30 -1.35
N TYR A 35 -6.76 2.04 -0.73
CA TYR A 35 -6.39 3.26 -0.03
C TYR A 35 -7.36 3.55 1.11
N VAL A 36 -6.87 4.25 2.12
CA VAL A 36 -7.67 4.75 3.25
C VAL A 36 -7.23 6.15 3.64
N GLN A 37 -8.04 6.84 4.44
CA GLN A 37 -7.61 8.05 5.12
C GLN A 37 -6.52 7.71 6.15
N SER A 38 -5.47 8.52 6.20
CA SER A 38 -4.37 8.31 7.15
C SER A 38 -4.82 8.48 8.60
N ARG A 39 -4.29 7.63 9.47
CA ARG A 39 -4.38 7.74 10.93
C ARG A 39 -3.04 7.40 11.55
N GLY A 40 -2.69 8.07 12.64
CA GLY A 40 -1.40 7.88 13.33
C GLY A 40 -0.17 8.44 12.62
N LEU A 41 -0.35 9.20 11.54
CA LEU A 41 0.71 9.89 10.80
C LEU A 41 0.55 11.41 10.94
N ARG A 42 1.66 12.14 11.18
CA ARG A 42 1.68 13.61 11.15
C ARG A 42 3.05 14.11 10.69
N ALA A 43 3.05 15.00 9.70
CA ALA A 43 4.27 15.60 9.14
C ALA A 43 5.36 14.56 8.81
N GLY A 44 4.97 13.44 8.20
CA GLY A 44 5.88 12.35 7.81
C GLY A 44 6.33 11.44 8.96
N ASN A 45 5.88 11.67 10.19
CA ASN A 45 6.22 10.86 11.36
C ASN A 45 5.04 9.97 11.79
N ILE A 46 5.36 8.78 12.32
CA ILE A 46 4.40 7.96 13.06
C ILE A 46 4.26 8.56 14.47
N ILE A 47 3.07 9.09 14.76
CA ILE A 47 2.74 9.69 16.07
C ILE A 47 1.85 8.77 16.92
N ASP A 48 1.25 7.76 16.30
CA ASP A 48 0.47 6.70 16.95
C ASP A 48 0.64 5.42 16.14
N MET A 49 1.35 4.44 16.72
CA MET A 49 1.73 3.21 16.03
C MET A 49 0.53 2.28 15.80
N ASP A 50 -0.40 2.22 16.75
CA ASP A 50 -1.56 1.33 16.64
C ASP A 50 -2.53 1.84 15.59
N ALA A 51 -2.79 3.15 15.57
CA ALA A 51 -3.63 3.78 14.55
C ALA A 51 -3.02 3.65 13.15
N ALA A 52 -1.70 3.82 13.03
CA ALA A 52 -0.99 3.64 11.75
C ALA A 52 -1.05 2.19 11.27
N SER A 53 -0.80 1.21 12.16
CA SER A 53 -0.85 -0.22 11.86
C SER A 53 -2.24 -0.64 11.35
N GLN A 54 -3.30 -0.21 12.03
CA GLN A 54 -4.67 -0.50 11.62
C GLN A 54 -4.99 0.11 10.24
N ALA A 55 -4.62 1.36 10.00
CA ALA A 55 -4.88 2.04 8.73
C ALA A 55 -4.10 1.38 7.57
N ILE A 56 -2.84 1.00 7.78
CA ILE A 56 -2.05 0.23 6.80
C ILE A 56 -2.72 -1.12 6.51
N GLY A 57 -3.13 -1.84 7.55
CA GLY A 57 -3.85 -3.11 7.41
C GLY A 57 -5.10 -2.99 6.56
N GLN A 58 -5.89 -1.92 6.76
CA GLN A 58 -7.09 -1.65 5.95
C GLN A 58 -6.75 -1.35 4.48
N ALA A 59 -5.70 -0.56 4.20
CA ALA A 59 -5.27 -0.27 2.83
C ALA A 59 -4.81 -1.54 2.09
N VAL A 60 -4.19 -2.48 2.79
CA VAL A 60 -3.73 -3.76 2.22
C VAL A 60 -4.89 -4.75 2.06
N VAL A 61 -5.77 -4.90 3.05
CA VAL A 61 -6.82 -5.94 3.08
C VAL A 61 -8.11 -5.52 2.38
N GLY A 62 -8.38 -4.22 2.19
CA GLY A 62 -9.57 -3.66 1.53
C GLY A 62 -9.76 -4.05 0.05
N GLN A 63 -9.07 -5.08 -0.42
CA GLN A 63 -9.00 -5.58 -1.80
C GLN A 63 -9.92 -6.78 -2.07
N ARG A 64 -11.04 -6.93 -1.35
CA ARG A 64 -12.08 -7.87 -1.76
C ARG A 64 -13.04 -7.18 -2.74
N GLY A 65 -12.63 -7.17 -4.01
CA GLY A 65 -13.51 -7.10 -5.18
C GLY A 65 -13.55 -8.46 -5.85
#